data_AF-A0A9E5Y7I4-F1
#
_entry.id   AF-A0A9E5Y7I4-F1
#
_cell.length_a   1.000
_cell.length_b   1.000
_cell.length_c   1.000
_cell.angle_alpha   90.00
_cell.angle_beta   90.00
_cell.angle_gamma   90.00
#
_symmetry.space_group_name_H-M   'P 1'
#
loop_
_entity.id
_entity.type
_entity.pdbx_description
1 polymer ?
#
loop_
_entity_poly.entity_id
_entity_poly.type
_entity_poly.pdbx_seq_one_letter_code
_entity_poly.pdbx_strand_id
1 'polypeptide(L)'
;MEVREVLLKYVKETGGAKCFLGDDSSQEDMNATVVLAAACPHYRDDVEEEICLEDVLTCYNCRYRRWARPGFSCCKNFPVS
;
A
#
# COMPACT_ATOMS: atom_id res chain seq x y z
N MET A 1 -1.21 14.93 0.13
CA MET A 1 -1.15 14.10 1.35
C MET A 1 0.30 13.73 1.52
N GLU A 2 0.89 14.04 2.67
CA GLU A 2 2.29 13.71 2.94
C GLU A 2 2.41 12.23 3.35
N VAL A 3 3.54 11.60 3.03
CA VAL A 3 3.78 10.17 3.32
C VAL A 3 3.59 9.86 4.81
N ARG A 4 4.03 10.76 5.70
CA ARG A 4 3.87 10.61 7.15
C ARG A 4 2.40 10.62 7.58
N GLU A 5 1.57 11.47 6.97
CA GLU A 5 0.13 11.54 7.26
C GLU A 5 -0.56 10.24 6.83
N VAL A 6 -0.19 9.71 5.65
CA VAL A 6 -0.71 8.45 5.16
C VAL A 6 -0.39 7.31 6.14
N LEU A 7 0.85 7.20 6.60
CA LEU A 7 1.23 6.17 7.56
C LEU A 7 0.43 6.25 8.85
N LEU A 8 0.28 7.46 9.42
CA LEU A 8 -0.44 7.64 10.67
C LEU A 8 -1.94 7.32 10.53
N LYS A 9 -2.55 7.71 9.40
CA LYS A 9 -3.97 7.47 9.13
C LYS A 9 -4.23 5.99 8.81
N TYR A 10 -3.52 5.43 7.83
CA TYR A 10 -3.87 4.16 7.21
C TYR A 10 -3.07 2.96 7.74
N VAL A 11 -1.84 3.13 8.26
CA VAL A 11 -1.02 1.98 8.66
C VAL A 11 -1.16 1.72 10.16
N LYS A 12 -1.76 0.57 10.51
CA LYS A 12 -1.96 0.11 11.89
C LYS A 12 -1.28 -1.22 12.14
N GLU A 13 -0.85 -1.45 13.38
CA GLU A 13 -0.31 -2.73 13.79
C GLU A 13 -1.43 -3.64 14.30
N THR A 14 -1.54 -4.85 13.75
CA THR A 14 -2.51 -5.87 14.15
C THR A 14 -1.80 -7.21 14.26
N GLY A 15 -1.78 -7.80 15.45
CA GLY A 15 -1.11 -9.09 15.69
C GLY A 15 0.39 -9.09 15.41
N GLY A 16 1.07 -7.95 15.59
CA GLY A 16 2.51 -7.80 15.33
C GLY A 16 2.90 -7.51 13.87
N ALA A 17 1.91 -7.38 12.97
CA ALA A 17 2.12 -6.99 11.58
C ALA A 17 1.50 -5.62 11.28
N LYS A 18 2.19 -4.79 10.51
CA LYS A 18 1.61 -3.54 9.99
C LYS A 18 0.72 -3.84 8.79
N CYS A 19 -0.46 -3.23 8.79
CA CYS A 19 -1.45 -3.31 7.73
C CYS A 19 -1.88 -1.90 7.32
N PHE A 20 -1.97 -1.67 6.01
CA PHE A 20 -2.71 -0.55 5.44
C PHE A 20 -4.20 -0.88 5.51
N LEU A 21 -4.98 -0.01 6.13
CA LEU A 21 -6.43 -0.14 6.32
C LEU A 21 -7.15 0.91 5.48
N GLY A 22 -7.48 0.56 4.25
CA GLY A 22 -8.26 1.40 3.35
C GLY A 22 -9.18 0.59 2.44
N ASP A 23 -10.07 1.29 1.76
CA ASP A 23 -11.08 0.78 0.85
C ASP A 23 -10.67 1.11 -0.60
N ASP A 24 -10.57 0.11 -1.47
CA ASP A 24 -10.20 0.30 -2.88
C ASP A 24 -11.30 1.00 -3.70
N SER A 25 -12.52 1.12 -3.17
CA SER A 25 -13.58 1.97 -3.73
C SER A 25 -13.48 3.45 -3.32
N SER A 26 -12.65 3.79 -2.33
CA SER A 26 -12.41 5.17 -1.88
C SER A 26 -11.26 5.80 -2.66
N GLN A 27 -11.54 6.88 -3.40
CA GLN A 27 -10.50 7.62 -4.12
C GLN A 27 -9.42 8.18 -3.19
N GLU A 28 -9.78 8.55 -1.95
CA GLU A 28 -8.81 9.06 -0.97
C GLU A 28 -7.83 7.96 -0.54
N ASP A 29 -8.34 6.77 -0.26
CA ASP A 29 -7.58 5.61 0.18
C ASP A 29 -6.70 5.09 -0.95
N MET A 30 -7.24 5.09 -2.18
CA MET A 30 -6.47 4.85 -3.40
C MET A 30 -5.30 5.82 -3.52
N ASN A 31 -5.53 7.13 -3.38
CA ASN A 31 -4.47 8.13 -3.45
C ASN A 31 -3.40 7.92 -2.36
N ALA A 32 -3.80 7.47 -1.17
CA ALA A 32 -2.85 7.13 -0.10
C ALA A 32 -1.90 6.00 -0.50
N THR A 33 -2.38 4.97 -1.21
CA THR A 33 -1.52 3.89 -1.71
C THR A 33 -0.54 4.34 -2.81
N VAL A 34 -0.92 5.32 -3.64
CA VAL A 34 -0.04 5.94 -4.64
C VAL A 34 1.07 6.71 -3.96
N VAL A 35 0.75 7.50 -2.93
CA VAL A 35 1.73 8.26 -2.14
C VAL A 35 2.75 7.31 -1.48
N LEU A 36 2.29 6.20 -0.89
CA LEU A 36 3.20 5.22 -0.29
C LEU A 36 4.08 4.53 -1.34
N ALA A 37 3.53 4.17 -2.49
CA ALA A 37 4.28 3.51 -3.56
C ALA A 37 5.39 4.42 -4.10
N ALA A 38 5.06 5.69 -4.37
CA ALA A 38 6.00 6.69 -4.88
C ALA A 38 7.17 6.97 -3.92
N ALA A 39 6.95 6.83 -2.61
CA ALA A 39 7.97 7.06 -1.58
C ALA A 39 8.72 5.79 -1.14
N CYS A 40 8.40 4.62 -1.70
CA CYS A 40 8.93 3.35 -1.25
C CYS A 40 10.18 2.93 -2.05
N PRO A 41 11.37 2.84 -1.44
CA PRO A 41 12.60 2.43 -2.15
C PRO A 41 12.61 0.95 -2.53
N HIS A 42 11.65 0.17 -2.02
CA HIS A 42 11.51 -1.26 -2.30
C HIS A 42 10.30 -1.57 -3.19
N TYR A 43 9.63 -0.55 -3.73
CA TYR A 43 8.52 -0.78 -4.65
C TYR A 43 8.96 -1.63 -5.83
N ARG A 44 8.11 -2.58 -6.22
CA ARG A 44 8.27 -3.36 -7.43
C ARG A 44 6.91 -3.89 -7.84
N ASP A 45 6.55 -3.64 -9.10
CA ASP A 45 5.34 -4.21 -9.70
C ASP A 45 5.31 -5.72 -9.54
N ASP A 46 4.10 -6.25 -9.39
CA ASP A 46 3.84 -7.67 -9.47
C ASP A 46 3.94 -8.19 -10.91
N VAL A 47 3.75 -9.48 -11.09
CA VAL A 47 3.56 -10.05 -12.43
C VAL A 47 2.27 -9.50 -13.06
N GLU A 48 2.22 -9.44 -14.39
CA GLU A 48 1.13 -8.81 -15.15
C GLU A 48 -0.25 -9.36 -14.75
N GLU A 49 -0.35 -10.66 -14.51
CA GLU A 49 -1.58 -11.34 -14.12
C GLU A 49 -2.10 -10.96 -12.72
N GLU A 50 -1.25 -10.36 -11.89
CA GLU A 50 -1.53 -9.95 -10.51
C GLU A 50 -1.65 -8.43 -10.35
N ILE A 51 -1.48 -7.66 -11.44
CA ILE A 51 -1.72 -6.22 -11.45
C ILE A 51 -3.22 -5.96 -11.28
N CYS A 52 -3.57 -5.12 -10.31
CA CYS A 52 -4.97 -4.77 -10.04
C CYS A 52 -5.42 -3.55 -10.85
N LEU A 53 -4.49 -2.65 -11.17
CA LEU A 53 -4.75 -1.39 -11.84
C LEU A 53 -3.68 -1.14 -12.90
N GLU A 54 -4.05 -1.22 -14.17
CA GLU A 54 -3.15 -0.99 -15.30
C GLU A 54 -2.61 0.45 -15.28
N ASP A 55 -1.32 0.62 -15.59
CA ASP A 55 -0.62 1.91 -15.69
C ASP A 55 -0.69 2.81 -14.44
N VAL A 56 -0.97 2.23 -13.25
CA VAL A 56 -1.02 2.97 -11.99
C VAL A 56 0.08 2.54 -11.03
N LEU A 57 0.89 3.50 -10.57
CA LEU A 57 1.83 3.30 -9.47
C LEU A 57 1.09 3.28 -8.13
N THR A 58 0.80 2.09 -7.61
CA THR A 58 0.10 1.91 -6.32
C THR A 58 0.64 0.70 -5.56
N CYS A 59 0.60 0.76 -4.22
CA CYS A 59 0.90 -0.39 -3.37
C CYS A 59 0.00 -1.60 -3.67
N TYR A 60 -1.19 -1.41 -4.26
CA TYR A 60 -2.03 -2.49 -4.74
C TYR A 60 -1.44 -3.29 -5.90
N ASN A 61 -0.45 -2.74 -6.60
CA ASN A 61 0.28 -3.43 -7.67
C ASN A 61 1.65 -3.95 -7.20
N CYS A 62 2.02 -3.75 -5.94
CA CYS A 62 3.32 -4.16 -5.45
C CYS A 62 3.37 -5.66 -5.12
N ARG A 63 4.40 -6.36 -5.60
CA ARG A 63 4.62 -7.80 -5.32
C ARG A 63 4.83 -8.15 -3.84
N TYR A 64 5.13 -7.15 -3.03
CA TYR A 64 5.35 -7.30 -1.59
C TYR A 64 4.09 -7.07 -0.74
N ARG A 65 2.93 -6.82 -1.36
CA ARG A 65 1.65 -6.74 -0.66
C ARG A 65 1.13 -8.13 -0.29
N ARG A 66 0.37 -8.24 0.79
CA ARG A 66 -0.40 -9.43 1.16
C ARG A 66 -1.79 -9.00 1.61
N TRP A 67 -2.80 -9.37 0.84
CA TRP A 67 -4.20 -9.00 1.10
C TRP A 67 -4.66 -9.42 2.49
N ALA A 68 -5.30 -8.50 3.21
CA ALA A 68 -5.83 -8.72 4.55
C ALA A 68 -7.05 -7.81 4.74
N ARG A 69 -8.24 -8.35 4.99
CA ARG A 69 -9.42 -7.50 5.12
C ARG A 69 -9.44 -6.73 6.46
N PRO A 70 -9.67 -5.41 6.48
CA PRO A 70 -9.72 -4.48 5.33
C PRO A 70 -8.30 -4.05 4.89
N GLY A 71 -8.00 -4.10 3.58
CA GLY A 71 -6.72 -3.67 2.98
C GLY A 71 -5.64 -4.75 2.79
N PHE A 72 -4.40 -4.46 3.19
CA PHE A 72 -3.23 -5.34 2.98
C PHE A 72 -2.07 -5.06 3.93
N SER A 73 -1.20 -6.06 4.13
CA SER A 73 0.10 -5.91 4.79
C SER A 73 1.23 -5.83 3.77
N CYS A 74 2.39 -5.30 4.20
CA CYS A 74 3.58 -5.18 3.36
C CYS A 74 4.72 -6.05 3.92
N CYS A 75 5.28 -6.96 3.11
CA CYS A 75 6.42 -7.78 3.49
C CYS A 75 7.71 -6.97 3.74
N LYS A 76 7.75 -5.70 3.33
CA LYS A 76 8.85 -4.76 3.61
C LYS A 76 8.54 -3.82 4.78
N ASN A 77 7.40 -4.01 5.45
CA ASN A 77 6.98 -3.29 6.65
C ASN A 77 6.79 -1.77 6.46
N PHE A 78 6.26 -1.35 5.31
CA PHE A 78 6.06 0.06 4.94
C PHE A 78 7.32 0.91 5.18
N PRO A 79 8.43 0.58 4.50
CA PRO A 79 9.69 1.27 4.67
C PRO A 79 9.53 2.66 4.03
N VAL A 80 9.57 3.69 4.85
CA VAL A 80 9.56 5.06 4.34
C VAL A 80 10.91 5.70 4.62
N SER A 81 11.45 6.30 3.56
CA SER A 81 12.59 7.20 3.58
C SER A 81 12.12 8.65 3.60
#